data_AF-A0A6L7LS61-F1
#
_entry.id   AF-A0A6L7LS61-F1
#
_cell.length_a   1.000
_cell.length_b   1.000
_cell.length_c   1.000
_cell.angle_alpha   90.00
_cell.angle_beta   90.00
_cell.angle_gamma   90.00
#
_symmetry.space_group_name_H-M   'P 1'
#
loop_
_entity.id
_entity.type
_entity.pdbx_description
1 polymer ?
#
loop_
_entity_poly.entity_id
_entity_poly.type
_entity_poly.pdbx_seq_one_letter_code
_entity_poly.pdbx_strand_id
1 'polypeptide(L)'
;MTDLVGVPNVAVTANDFWMPLGKPVRTGTGWNKEPAKEARLDRDASFLPAAARQALRRWWLEVPRGANSPNWDLASTCRIEGGNGMLLVEAKAHSKELSVAGKSAPSTGNGWKNHERIGSAIEQARAGFRRDAGGSWRIARDSHYQLANRFAWSWKLTSLGVPVVLVYLGFLNAEDMAKEGSLFRSEDDWGRAVRHHARGVVDDTCWDRRLVVNGQSFTPLIRALELPFAPRVQRRTVRDSS
;
A
#
# COMPACT_ATOMS: atom_id res chain seq x y z
N MET A 1 -14.85 0.12 4.65
CA MET A 1 -13.71 -0.16 3.76
C MET A 1 -14.11 -0.98 2.55
N THR A 2 -14.98 -1.99 2.67
CA THR A 2 -15.52 -2.72 1.50
C THR A 2 -16.03 -1.80 0.39
N ASP A 3 -16.85 -0.80 0.73
CA ASP A 3 -17.39 0.14 -0.26
C ASP A 3 -16.29 0.97 -0.94
N LEU A 4 -15.26 1.36 -0.18
CA LEU A 4 -14.10 2.07 -0.73
C LEU A 4 -13.30 1.16 -1.67
N VAL A 5 -13.14 -0.11 -1.34
CA VAL A 5 -12.47 -1.08 -2.23
C VAL A 5 -13.30 -1.29 -3.49
N GLY A 6 -14.59 -1.57 -3.36
CA GLY A 6 -15.53 -1.65 -4.49
C GLY A 6 -15.21 -2.74 -5.52
N VAL A 7 -14.48 -3.79 -5.10
CA VAL A 7 -14.11 -4.92 -5.98
C VAL A 7 -15.00 -6.12 -5.66
N PRO A 8 -15.65 -6.75 -6.66
CA PRO A 8 -16.42 -7.97 -6.45
C PRO A 8 -15.59 -9.07 -5.79
N ASN A 9 -16.21 -9.84 -4.90
CA ASN A 9 -15.57 -10.94 -4.17
C ASN A 9 -14.38 -10.51 -3.28
N VAL A 10 -14.28 -9.21 -2.95
CA VAL A 10 -13.39 -8.70 -1.90
C VAL A 10 -14.25 -8.19 -0.75
N ALA A 11 -14.01 -8.72 0.45
CA ALA A 11 -14.71 -8.31 1.67
C ALA A 11 -13.70 -7.88 2.73
N VAL A 12 -13.91 -6.68 3.27
CA VAL A 12 -13.07 -6.08 4.30
C VAL A 12 -13.94 -5.56 5.44
N THR A 13 -13.86 -6.22 6.58
CA THR A 13 -14.78 -6.08 7.71
C THR A 13 -14.10 -5.45 8.93
N ALA A 14 -14.90 -4.96 9.88
CA ALA A 14 -14.37 -4.46 11.15
C ALA A 14 -13.65 -5.54 11.99
N ASN A 15 -13.94 -6.83 11.73
CA ASN A 15 -13.35 -7.97 12.43
C ASN A 15 -12.03 -8.44 11.82
N ASP A 16 -11.65 -7.91 10.65
CA ASP A 16 -10.33 -8.15 10.10
C ASP A 16 -9.25 -7.56 11.02
N PHE A 17 -8.03 -8.06 10.90
CA PHE A 17 -6.91 -7.45 11.60
C PHE A 17 -6.52 -6.15 10.89
N TRP A 18 -6.31 -5.06 11.64
CA TRP A 18 -5.99 -3.74 11.11
C TRP A 18 -4.72 -3.19 11.75
N MET A 19 -3.89 -2.55 10.94
CA MET A 19 -2.75 -1.75 11.37
C MET A 19 -2.74 -0.43 10.59
N PRO A 20 -2.24 0.69 11.17
CA PRO A 20 -1.59 0.79 12.47
C PRO A 20 -2.55 0.60 13.66
N LEU A 21 -1.99 0.23 14.81
CA LEU A 21 -2.72 0.14 16.09
C LEU A 21 -2.26 1.24 17.04
N GLY A 22 -3.21 1.74 17.85
CA GLY A 22 -2.97 2.81 18.81
C GLY A 22 -2.79 4.18 18.14
N LYS A 23 -2.67 5.23 18.95
CA LYS A 23 -2.43 6.60 18.49
C LYS A 23 -1.31 7.22 19.33
N PRO A 24 -0.43 8.05 18.75
CA PRO A 24 0.51 8.83 19.54
C PRO A 24 -0.24 9.67 20.57
N VAL A 25 0.29 9.72 21.79
CA VAL A 25 -0.31 10.48 22.90
C VAL A 25 0.53 11.71 23.16
N ARG A 26 -0.11 12.88 23.23
CA ARG A 26 0.58 14.12 23.59
C ARG A 26 0.94 14.09 25.08
N THR A 27 2.21 14.24 25.40
CA THR A 27 2.75 14.37 26.75
C THR A 27 3.18 15.82 27.00
N GLY A 28 3.48 16.17 28.24
CA GLY A 28 4.01 17.50 28.59
C GLY A 28 5.34 17.85 27.90
N THR A 29 6.06 16.86 27.35
CA THR A 29 7.37 17.02 26.70
C THR A 29 7.36 16.71 25.19
N GLY A 30 6.22 16.36 24.59
CA GLY A 30 6.14 16.07 23.16
C GLY A 30 5.05 15.05 22.80
N TRP A 31 5.31 14.23 21.78
CA TRP A 31 4.43 13.13 21.40
C TRP A 31 5.06 11.80 21.80
N ASN A 32 4.40 11.05 22.69
CA ASN A 32 4.74 9.66 22.92
C ASN A 32 4.17 8.81 21.78
N LYS A 33 5.07 8.23 20.97
CA LYS A 33 4.72 7.36 19.83
C LYS A 33 4.70 5.88 20.19
N GLU A 34 5.15 5.46 21.38
CA GLU A 34 5.18 4.05 21.78
C GLU A 34 3.82 3.32 21.67
N PRO A 35 2.68 3.98 21.95
CA PRO A 35 1.38 3.33 21.76
C PRO A 35 1.05 3.05 20.28
N ALA A 36 1.66 3.79 19.35
CA ALA A 36 1.42 3.66 17.92
C ALA A 36 2.33 2.59 17.30
N LYS A 37 1.72 1.54 16.76
CA LYS A 37 2.42 0.46 16.06
C LYS A 37 2.17 0.57 14.56
N GLU A 38 3.23 0.77 13.79
CA GLU A 38 3.18 0.86 12.32
C GLU A 38 2.95 -0.51 11.68
N ALA A 39 2.28 -0.53 10.53
CA ALA A 39 2.04 -1.75 9.77
C ALA A 39 3.34 -2.28 9.13
N ARG A 40 3.93 -3.33 9.72
CA ARG A 40 5.16 -3.99 9.25
C ARG A 40 4.91 -5.48 9.00
N LEU A 41 4.69 -5.83 7.74
CA LEU A 41 4.21 -7.15 7.34
C LEU A 41 5.22 -8.28 7.61
N ASP A 42 6.52 -7.98 7.60
CA ASP A 42 7.58 -8.94 7.93
C ASP A 42 7.76 -9.17 9.43
N ARG A 43 7.01 -8.44 10.28
CA ARG A 43 7.13 -8.48 11.74
C ARG A 43 5.86 -8.94 12.42
N ASP A 44 4.68 -8.56 11.95
CA ASP A 44 3.42 -8.84 12.64
C ASP A 44 2.87 -10.24 12.34
N ALA A 45 2.63 -11.04 13.37
CA ALA A 45 2.17 -12.42 13.24
C ALA A 45 0.73 -12.53 12.75
N SER A 46 -0.04 -11.46 12.89
CA SER A 46 -1.44 -11.41 12.48
C SER A 46 -1.60 -11.32 10.96
N PHE A 47 -0.59 -10.85 10.23
CA PHE A 47 -0.64 -10.79 8.76
C PHE A 47 -0.14 -12.06 8.08
N LEU A 48 0.98 -12.61 8.57
CA LEU A 48 1.70 -13.67 7.86
C LEU A 48 2.26 -14.73 8.83
N PRO A 49 2.20 -16.02 8.46
CA PRO A 49 2.91 -17.08 9.17
C PRO A 49 4.42 -16.80 9.28
N ALA A 50 5.07 -17.37 10.29
CA ALA A 50 6.49 -17.12 10.57
C ALA A 50 7.41 -17.39 9.36
N ALA A 51 7.17 -18.49 8.63
CA ALA A 51 7.94 -18.83 7.44
C ALA A 51 7.82 -17.76 6.33
N ALA A 52 6.59 -17.28 6.06
CA ALA A 52 6.34 -16.23 5.08
C ALA A 52 6.98 -14.90 5.47
N ARG A 53 6.88 -14.50 6.76
CA ARG A 53 7.56 -13.31 7.28
C ARG A 53 9.08 -13.39 7.12
N GLN A 54 9.67 -14.52 7.45
CA GLN A 54 11.11 -14.72 7.34
C GLN A 54 11.57 -14.71 5.87
N ALA A 55 10.77 -15.30 4.97
CA ALA A 55 11.03 -15.27 3.53
C ALA A 55 10.94 -13.83 2.99
N LEU A 56 9.91 -13.08 3.36
CA LEU A 56 9.71 -11.68 2.98
C LEU A 56 10.87 -10.79 3.46
N ARG A 57 11.27 -10.94 4.72
CA ARG A 57 12.38 -10.18 5.32
C ARG A 57 13.72 -10.46 4.63
N ARG A 58 14.06 -11.73 4.43
CA ARG A 58 15.34 -12.14 3.79
C ARG A 58 15.39 -11.77 2.31
N TRP A 59 14.24 -11.80 1.65
CA TRP A 59 14.14 -11.33 0.26
C TRP A 59 14.42 -9.84 0.15
N TRP A 60 13.95 -9.03 1.10
CA TRP A 60 14.11 -7.58 1.06
C TRP A 60 15.44 -7.07 1.63
N LEU A 61 15.97 -7.70 2.67
CA LEU A 61 17.12 -7.21 3.44
C LEU A 61 18.22 -8.26 3.53
N GLU A 62 19.43 -7.86 3.15
CA GLU A 62 20.66 -8.65 3.31
C GLU A 62 21.13 -8.64 4.77
N VAL A 63 21.09 -7.47 5.39
CA VAL A 63 21.48 -7.23 6.78
C VAL A 63 20.27 -6.66 7.53
N PRO A 64 19.41 -7.51 8.11
CA PRO A 64 18.13 -7.05 8.64
C PRO A 64 18.21 -6.35 10.01
N ARG A 65 19.34 -6.45 10.71
CA ARG A 65 19.55 -5.81 12.01
C ARG A 65 19.76 -4.30 11.80
N GLY A 66 18.93 -3.48 12.43
CA GLY A 66 18.97 -2.01 12.30
C GLY A 66 18.42 -1.47 10.97
N ALA A 67 17.89 -2.33 10.09
CA ALA A 67 17.29 -1.93 8.83
C ALA A 67 15.75 -1.92 8.90
N ASN A 68 15.12 -1.14 8.03
CA ASN A 68 13.67 -1.02 7.91
C ASN A 68 13.16 -1.71 6.64
N SER A 69 12.11 -2.50 6.80
CA SER A 69 11.18 -2.85 5.74
C SER A 69 10.23 -1.67 5.45
N PRO A 70 9.49 -1.67 4.33
CA PRO A 70 8.46 -0.68 4.08
C PRO A 70 7.36 -0.76 5.14
N ASN A 71 6.95 0.41 5.63
CA ASN A 71 5.79 0.60 6.50
C ASN A 71 4.57 0.92 5.63
N TRP A 72 3.35 0.57 6.03
CA TRP A 72 2.13 0.93 5.31
C TRP A 72 1.29 1.92 6.11
N ASP A 73 0.61 2.84 5.42
CA ASP A 73 -0.29 3.81 6.08
C ASP A 73 -1.51 3.08 6.68
N LEU A 74 -1.99 2.06 5.98
CA LEU A 74 -2.95 1.09 6.50
C LEU A 74 -2.68 -0.28 5.88
N ALA A 75 -2.81 -1.33 6.68
CA ALA A 75 -2.83 -2.70 6.21
C ALA A 75 -3.91 -3.48 6.95
N SER A 76 -4.57 -4.40 6.25
CA SER A 76 -5.58 -5.25 6.84
C SER A 76 -5.57 -6.66 6.23
N THR A 77 -5.94 -7.65 7.03
CA THR A 77 -6.40 -8.93 6.46
C THR A 77 -7.72 -8.70 5.76
N CYS A 78 -8.07 -9.54 4.80
CA CYS A 78 -9.40 -9.50 4.18
C CYS A 78 -9.73 -10.85 3.55
N ARG A 79 -10.94 -10.96 3.00
CA ARG A 79 -11.32 -12.07 2.14
C ARG A 79 -11.26 -11.64 0.68
N ILE A 80 -10.53 -12.40 -0.13
CA ILE A 80 -10.43 -12.22 -1.58
C ILE A 80 -10.78 -13.56 -2.23
N GLU A 81 -11.81 -13.59 -3.06
CA GLU A 81 -12.29 -14.78 -3.76
C GLU A 81 -12.61 -15.95 -2.82
N GLY A 82 -13.14 -15.62 -1.64
CA GLY A 82 -13.46 -16.60 -0.62
C GLY A 82 -12.25 -17.20 0.09
N GLY A 83 -11.02 -16.69 -0.13
CA GLY A 83 -9.79 -17.05 0.58
C GLY A 83 -9.22 -15.92 1.46
N ASN A 84 -8.19 -16.20 2.26
CA ASN A 84 -7.47 -15.17 3.03
C ASN A 84 -6.62 -14.32 2.08
N GLY A 85 -6.71 -13.00 2.20
CA GLY A 85 -5.91 -12.06 1.44
C GLY A 85 -5.49 -10.85 2.27
N MET A 86 -4.85 -9.89 1.61
CA MET A 86 -4.41 -8.64 2.22
C MET A 86 -4.93 -7.42 1.47
N LEU A 87 -5.40 -6.45 2.25
CA LEU A 87 -5.60 -5.07 1.82
C LEU A 87 -4.39 -4.25 2.27
N LEU A 88 -3.78 -3.56 1.32
CA LEU A 88 -2.64 -2.67 1.55
C LEU A 88 -2.99 -1.27 1.06
N VAL A 89 -2.71 -0.25 1.87
CA VAL A 89 -3.02 1.13 1.51
C VAL A 89 -1.77 2.01 1.63
N GLU A 90 -1.51 2.76 0.56
CA GLU A 90 -0.66 3.94 0.55
C GLU A 90 -1.57 5.16 0.43
N ALA A 91 -1.54 6.05 1.42
CA ALA A 91 -2.38 7.22 1.47
C ALA A 91 -1.58 8.51 1.22
N LYS A 92 -2.20 9.48 0.54
CA LYS A 92 -1.60 10.79 0.22
C LYS A 92 -2.66 11.87 0.36
N ALA A 93 -2.27 13.06 0.81
CA ALA A 93 -3.16 14.22 0.93
C ALA A 93 -2.81 15.33 -0.07
N HIS A 94 -1.58 15.37 -0.58
CA HIS A 94 -1.16 16.37 -1.56
C HIS A 94 -0.14 15.85 -2.58
N SER A 95 -0.05 16.53 -3.73
CA SER A 95 0.73 16.07 -4.89
C SER A 95 2.24 15.95 -4.65
N LYS A 96 2.82 16.81 -3.79
CA LYS A 96 4.25 16.77 -3.45
C LYS A 96 4.71 15.47 -2.78
N GLU A 97 3.79 14.66 -2.25
CA GLU A 97 4.13 13.36 -1.66
C GLU A 97 4.44 12.28 -2.71
N LEU A 98 4.07 12.51 -3.98
CA LEU A 98 4.33 11.61 -5.11
C LEU A 98 5.75 11.82 -5.66
N SER A 99 6.75 11.44 -4.87
CA SER A 99 8.16 11.65 -5.19
C SER A 99 8.67 10.68 -6.26
N VAL A 100 9.25 11.22 -7.34
CA VAL A 100 9.93 10.46 -8.40
C VAL A 100 11.33 9.98 -8.00
N ALA A 101 11.80 10.36 -6.80
CA ALA A 101 13.12 10.02 -6.33
C ALA A 101 13.31 8.51 -6.14
N GLY A 102 14.53 8.05 -6.42
CA GLY A 102 14.98 6.71 -6.05
C GLY A 102 15.21 6.55 -4.55
N LYS A 103 15.61 5.34 -4.16
CA LYS A 103 16.06 5.06 -2.81
C LYS A 103 17.31 5.89 -2.51
N SER A 104 17.32 6.62 -1.39
CA SER A 104 18.49 7.38 -0.97
C SER A 104 19.74 6.52 -0.84
N ALA A 105 20.88 7.08 -1.25
CA ALA A 105 22.18 6.45 -1.11
C ALA A 105 22.49 6.21 0.39
N PRO A 106 22.96 5.02 0.78
CA PRO A 106 23.32 4.74 2.16
C PRO A 106 24.66 5.36 2.55
N SER A 107 24.86 5.60 3.85
CA SER A 107 26.12 6.09 4.42
C SER A 107 26.98 4.99 5.05
N THR A 108 26.53 3.74 5.07
CA THR A 108 27.22 2.62 5.73
C THR A 108 27.34 1.41 4.80
N GLY A 109 28.35 0.56 5.03
CA GLY A 109 28.54 -0.67 4.24
C GLY A 109 27.35 -1.63 4.32
N ASN A 110 26.76 -1.82 5.50
CA ASN A 110 25.52 -2.61 5.65
C ASN A 110 24.34 -1.96 4.94
N GLY A 111 24.29 -0.62 4.93
CA GLY A 111 23.33 0.14 4.14
C GLY A 111 23.44 -0.15 2.65
N TRP A 112 24.66 -0.17 2.10
CA TRP A 112 24.93 -0.52 0.69
C TRP A 112 24.50 -1.95 0.35
N LYS A 113 24.84 -2.93 1.19
CA LYS A 113 24.37 -4.33 1.03
C LYS A 113 22.84 -4.42 0.94
N ASN A 114 22.12 -3.73 1.83
CA ASN A 114 20.66 -3.67 1.78
C ASN A 114 20.15 -2.91 0.56
N HIS A 115 20.83 -1.84 0.15
CA HIS A 115 20.46 -1.05 -1.03
C HIS A 115 20.56 -1.87 -2.32
N GLU A 116 21.60 -2.71 -2.45
CA GLU A 116 21.74 -3.69 -3.54
C GLU A 116 20.66 -4.77 -3.47
N ARG A 117 20.45 -5.40 -2.30
CA ARG A 117 19.42 -6.43 -2.11
C ARG A 117 18.02 -5.93 -2.47
N ILE A 118 17.68 -4.71 -2.07
CA ILE A 118 16.41 -4.06 -2.43
C ILE A 118 16.30 -3.82 -3.94
N GLY A 119 17.38 -3.43 -4.60
CA GLY A 119 17.44 -3.32 -6.05
C GLY A 119 17.10 -4.64 -6.73
N SER A 120 17.78 -5.71 -6.33
CA SER A 120 17.52 -7.06 -6.83
C SER A 120 16.10 -7.56 -6.51
N ALA A 121 15.55 -7.21 -5.35
CA ALA A 121 14.18 -7.56 -4.97
C ALA A 121 13.14 -6.89 -5.88
N ILE A 122 13.29 -5.58 -6.15
CA ILE A 122 12.41 -4.84 -7.06
C ILE A 122 12.56 -5.37 -8.49
N GLU A 123 13.77 -5.70 -8.92
CA GLU A 123 14.01 -6.32 -10.23
C GLU A 123 13.30 -7.66 -10.39
N GLN A 124 13.36 -8.53 -9.37
CA GLN A 124 12.63 -9.80 -9.38
C GLN A 124 11.12 -9.57 -9.50
N ALA A 125 10.57 -8.59 -8.77
CA ALA A 125 9.16 -8.24 -8.88
C ALA A 125 8.79 -7.72 -10.26
N ARG A 126 9.63 -6.85 -10.85
CA ARG A 126 9.45 -6.36 -12.22
C ARG A 126 9.38 -7.51 -13.22
N ALA A 127 10.34 -8.42 -13.17
CA ALA A 127 10.39 -9.58 -14.05
C ALA A 127 9.17 -10.48 -13.85
N GLY A 128 8.78 -10.73 -12.60
CA GLY A 128 7.60 -11.54 -12.28
C GLY A 128 6.28 -10.93 -12.77
N PHE A 129 6.09 -9.61 -12.63
CA PHE A 129 4.92 -8.94 -13.20
C PHE A 129 4.87 -9.05 -14.73
N ARG A 130 6.00 -8.81 -15.42
CA ARG A 130 6.05 -8.95 -16.88
C ARG A 130 5.72 -10.36 -17.34
N ARG A 131 6.21 -11.36 -16.62
CA ARG A 131 5.99 -12.77 -16.91
C ARG A 131 4.52 -13.16 -16.72
N ASP A 132 3.90 -12.76 -15.61
CA ASP A 132 2.59 -13.28 -15.21
C ASP A 132 1.42 -12.39 -15.67
N ALA A 133 1.59 -11.07 -15.63
CA ALA A 133 0.56 -10.09 -15.96
C ALA A 133 0.73 -9.45 -17.35
N GLY A 134 1.86 -9.70 -18.04
CA GLY A 134 2.21 -9.00 -19.28
C GLY A 134 2.46 -7.50 -19.06
N GLY A 135 2.49 -6.73 -20.15
CA GLY A 135 2.57 -5.27 -20.07
C GLY A 135 3.97 -4.68 -19.82
N SER A 136 4.02 -3.37 -19.63
CA SER A 136 5.24 -2.54 -19.63
C SER A 136 5.76 -2.17 -18.24
N TRP A 137 5.82 -3.12 -17.31
CA TRP A 137 6.32 -2.89 -15.94
C TRP A 137 7.79 -2.46 -15.94
N ARG A 138 8.11 -1.32 -15.33
CA ARG A 138 9.45 -0.71 -15.29
C ARG A 138 9.84 -0.23 -13.88
N ILE A 139 9.18 -0.73 -12.84
CA ILE A 139 9.52 -0.43 -11.44
C ILE A 139 11.02 -0.66 -11.17
N ALA A 140 11.65 0.24 -10.41
CA ALA A 140 13.07 0.21 -10.11
C ALA A 140 13.34 0.83 -8.74
N ARG A 141 14.48 0.49 -8.13
CA ARG A 141 14.92 1.11 -6.87
C ARG A 141 15.25 2.59 -7.05
N ASP A 142 15.83 2.94 -8.20
CA ASP A 142 16.48 4.23 -8.43
C ASP A 142 15.53 5.32 -8.96
N SER A 143 14.24 5.00 -9.10
CA SER A 143 13.22 5.94 -9.50
C SER A 143 11.87 5.56 -8.89
N HIS A 144 11.10 6.55 -8.46
CA HIS A 144 9.76 6.37 -7.87
C HIS A 144 9.76 5.33 -6.73
N TYR A 145 10.73 5.39 -5.82
CA TYR A 145 11.01 4.30 -4.88
C TYR A 145 9.82 3.94 -3.99
N GLN A 146 8.99 4.91 -3.60
CA GLN A 146 7.76 4.63 -2.85
C GLN A 146 6.83 3.74 -3.69
N LEU A 147 6.45 4.20 -4.89
CA LEU A 147 5.63 3.44 -5.84
C LEU A 147 6.21 2.04 -6.11
N ALA A 148 7.49 1.98 -6.47
CA ALA A 148 8.16 0.73 -6.81
C ALA A 148 8.16 -0.28 -5.64
N ASN A 149 8.35 0.19 -4.40
CA ASN A 149 8.35 -0.70 -3.26
C ASN A 149 6.95 -1.27 -2.95
N ARG A 150 5.86 -0.49 -3.16
CA ARG A 150 4.49 -0.97 -2.93
C ARG A 150 4.11 -2.09 -3.88
N PHE A 151 4.43 -1.90 -5.15
CA PHE A 151 4.22 -2.93 -6.17
C PHE A 151 5.11 -4.15 -5.93
N ALA A 152 6.39 -3.95 -5.59
CA ALA A 152 7.30 -5.06 -5.34
C ALA A 152 6.88 -5.92 -4.13
N TRP A 153 6.45 -5.30 -3.03
CA TRP A 153 5.96 -6.03 -1.87
C TRP A 153 4.63 -6.74 -2.16
N SER A 154 3.73 -6.10 -2.91
CA SER A 154 2.48 -6.75 -3.33
C SER A 154 2.76 -7.99 -4.18
N TRP A 155 3.68 -7.89 -5.14
CA TRP A 155 4.15 -9.05 -5.91
C TRP A 155 4.77 -10.13 -5.03
N LYS A 156 5.57 -9.75 -4.03
CA LYS A 156 6.22 -10.74 -3.19
C LYS A 156 5.19 -11.52 -2.37
N LEU A 157 4.16 -10.85 -1.86
CA LEU A 157 3.06 -11.50 -1.14
C LEU A 157 2.30 -12.46 -2.05
N THR A 158 1.98 -12.07 -3.29
CA THR A 158 1.35 -13.00 -4.24
C THR A 158 2.23 -14.19 -4.57
N SER A 159 3.55 -14.00 -4.70
CA SER A 159 4.52 -15.09 -4.85
C SER A 159 4.59 -16.04 -3.65
N LEU A 160 4.15 -15.58 -2.47
CA LEU A 160 4.06 -16.36 -1.24
C LEU A 160 2.65 -16.97 -1.04
N GLY A 161 1.78 -16.89 -2.05
CA GLY A 161 0.44 -17.47 -2.02
C GLY A 161 -0.63 -16.59 -1.38
N VAL A 162 -0.37 -15.29 -1.19
CA VAL A 162 -1.31 -14.36 -0.57
C VAL A 162 -1.91 -13.43 -1.63
N PRO A 163 -3.21 -13.50 -1.93
CA PRO A 163 -3.94 -12.51 -2.73
C PRO A 163 -3.82 -11.10 -2.14
N VAL A 164 -3.68 -10.08 -3.00
CA VAL A 164 -3.46 -8.69 -2.57
C VAL A 164 -4.39 -7.71 -3.30
N VAL A 165 -5.02 -6.82 -2.54
CA VAL A 165 -5.56 -5.55 -3.03
C VAL A 165 -4.64 -4.43 -2.56
N LEU A 166 -4.11 -3.63 -3.50
CA LEU A 166 -3.27 -2.47 -3.22
C LEU A 166 -4.04 -1.20 -3.54
N VAL A 167 -4.33 -0.37 -2.55
CA VAL A 167 -5.07 0.89 -2.72
C VAL A 167 -4.12 2.07 -2.61
N TYR A 168 -4.09 2.90 -3.64
CA TYR A 168 -3.59 4.27 -3.58
C TYR A 168 -4.75 5.18 -3.19
N LEU A 169 -4.75 5.64 -1.94
CA LEU A 169 -5.82 6.43 -1.34
C LEU A 169 -5.48 7.92 -1.32
N GLY A 170 -6.29 8.74 -1.98
CA GLY A 170 -6.19 10.19 -1.91
C GLY A 170 -7.18 10.76 -0.89
N PHE A 171 -6.70 11.51 0.10
CA PHE A 171 -7.59 12.32 0.93
C PHE A 171 -7.94 13.62 0.20
N LEU A 172 -9.23 13.82 -0.07
CA LEU A 172 -9.74 15.04 -0.68
C LEU A 172 -10.04 16.07 0.40
N ASN A 173 -9.82 17.35 0.10
CA ASN A 173 -10.10 18.46 1.02
C ASN A 173 -9.47 18.23 2.40
N ALA A 174 -8.17 17.88 2.40
CA ALA A 174 -7.43 17.61 3.62
C ALA A 174 -6.72 18.89 4.10
N GLU A 175 -7.45 19.96 4.39
CA GLU A 175 -6.87 21.26 4.78
C GLU A 175 -5.90 21.13 5.96
N ASP A 176 -6.24 20.32 6.97
CA ASP A 176 -5.39 20.05 8.14
C ASP A 176 -4.07 19.34 7.80
N MET A 177 -3.99 18.75 6.60
CA MET A 177 -2.82 18.03 6.09
C MET A 177 -2.10 18.81 4.99
N ALA A 178 -2.51 20.04 4.71
CA ALA A 178 -1.89 20.88 3.69
C ALA A 178 -0.43 21.17 4.06
N LYS A 179 0.51 20.57 3.33
CA LYS A 179 1.93 20.95 3.36
C LYS A 179 2.36 21.35 1.97
N GLU A 180 2.79 22.60 1.80
CA GLU A 180 3.45 23.22 0.64
C GLU A 180 3.00 22.81 -0.80
N GLY A 181 1.91 22.08 -0.99
CA GLY A 181 1.51 21.45 -2.25
C GLY A 181 0.02 21.48 -2.43
N SER A 182 -0.42 21.28 -3.68
CA SER A 182 -1.84 21.32 -4.02
C SER A 182 -2.57 20.14 -3.39
N LEU A 183 -3.59 20.45 -2.59
CA LEU A 183 -4.56 19.49 -2.08
C LEU A 183 -5.33 18.86 -3.24
N PHE A 184 -5.74 17.60 -3.06
CA PHE A 184 -6.67 16.96 -3.97
C PHE A 184 -8.10 17.46 -3.67
N ARG A 185 -8.82 17.85 -4.72
CA ARG A 185 -10.19 18.41 -4.62
C ARG A 185 -11.26 17.49 -5.20
N SER A 186 -10.86 16.52 -6.00
CA SER A 186 -11.75 15.53 -6.62
C SER A 186 -11.06 14.18 -6.77
N GLU A 187 -11.84 13.11 -6.91
CA GLU A 187 -11.32 11.78 -7.23
C GLU A 187 -10.56 11.78 -8.56
N ASP A 188 -11.02 12.57 -9.53
CA ASP A 188 -10.39 12.76 -10.83
C ASP A 188 -9.00 13.41 -10.74
N ASP A 189 -8.84 14.44 -9.89
CA ASP A 189 -7.55 15.07 -9.65
C ASP A 189 -6.56 14.07 -9.06
N TRP A 190 -7.00 13.32 -8.05
CA TRP A 190 -6.19 12.28 -7.44
C TRP A 190 -5.81 11.19 -8.46
N GLY A 191 -6.78 10.70 -9.23
CA GLY A 191 -6.55 9.65 -10.21
C GLY A 191 -5.63 10.07 -11.35
N ARG A 192 -5.72 11.32 -11.81
CA ARG A 192 -4.74 11.88 -12.76
C ARG A 192 -3.35 11.99 -12.15
N ALA A 193 -3.24 12.43 -10.90
CA ALA A 193 -1.96 12.57 -10.22
C ALA A 193 -1.24 11.21 -10.07
N VAL A 194 -1.96 10.16 -9.63
CA VAL A 194 -1.39 8.81 -9.51
C VAL A 194 -0.97 8.26 -10.86
N ARG A 195 -1.83 8.33 -11.89
CA ARG A 195 -1.50 7.82 -13.24
C ARG A 195 -0.32 8.57 -13.86
N HIS A 196 -0.29 9.90 -13.70
CA HIS A 196 0.85 10.70 -14.14
C HIS A 196 2.14 10.28 -13.44
N HIS A 197 2.10 10.13 -12.11
CA HIS A 197 3.24 9.67 -11.32
C HIS A 197 3.70 8.25 -11.70
N ALA A 198 2.76 7.37 -12.05
CA ALA A 198 3.04 5.99 -12.43
C ALA A 198 3.50 5.82 -13.89
N ARG A 199 3.37 6.86 -14.72
CA ARG A 199 3.55 6.80 -16.17
C ARG A 199 4.95 6.30 -16.53
N GLY A 200 4.99 5.21 -17.30
CA GLY A 200 6.25 4.61 -17.76
C GLY A 200 7.01 3.84 -16.68
N VAL A 201 6.44 3.69 -15.47
CA VAL A 201 7.02 2.93 -14.35
C VAL A 201 6.16 1.71 -14.03
N VAL A 202 4.85 1.90 -13.91
CA VAL A 202 3.85 0.84 -13.73
C VAL A 202 3.03 0.74 -15.02
N ASP A 203 2.53 -0.46 -15.32
CA ASP A 203 1.68 -0.64 -16.50
C ASP A 203 0.35 0.12 -16.32
N ASP A 204 0.00 1.00 -17.27
CA ASP A 204 -1.17 1.88 -17.12
C ASP A 204 -2.50 1.11 -17.14
N THR A 205 -2.51 -0.11 -17.68
CA THR A 205 -3.72 -0.95 -17.76
C THR A 205 -3.98 -1.76 -16.49
N CYS A 206 -3.10 -1.67 -15.49
CA CYS A 206 -3.27 -2.44 -14.25
C CYS A 206 -4.34 -1.87 -13.32
N TRP A 207 -4.56 -0.56 -13.36
CA TRP A 207 -5.43 0.13 -12.40
C TRP A 207 -6.87 -0.33 -12.53
N ASP A 208 -7.51 -0.59 -11.39
CA ASP A 208 -8.91 -1.05 -11.32
C ASP A 208 -9.14 -2.41 -11.99
N ARG A 209 -8.07 -3.14 -12.26
CA ARG A 209 -8.09 -4.43 -12.93
C ARG A 209 -7.48 -5.50 -12.05
N ARG A 210 -8.17 -6.64 -11.98
CA ARG A 210 -7.61 -7.85 -11.39
C ARG A 210 -6.54 -8.44 -12.33
N LEU A 211 -5.34 -8.61 -11.81
CA LEU A 211 -4.24 -9.34 -12.41
C LEU A 211 -4.10 -10.71 -11.74
N VAL A 212 -3.52 -11.66 -12.46
CA VAL A 212 -3.11 -12.96 -11.91
C VAL A 212 -1.59 -12.97 -11.89
N VAL A 213 -1.00 -13.12 -10.71
CA VAL A 213 0.45 -13.08 -10.48
C VAL A 213 0.83 -14.23 -9.58
N ASN A 214 1.74 -15.10 -10.04
CA ASN A 214 2.03 -16.39 -9.39
C ASN A 214 0.76 -17.19 -9.01
N GLY A 215 -0.27 -17.16 -9.86
CA GLY A 215 -1.55 -17.84 -9.63
C GLY A 215 -2.45 -17.21 -8.55
N GLN A 216 -2.04 -16.10 -7.94
CA GLN A 216 -2.85 -15.35 -6.96
C GLN A 216 -3.40 -14.07 -7.59
N SER A 217 -4.53 -13.59 -7.07
CA SER A 217 -5.09 -12.32 -7.51
C SER A 217 -4.31 -11.13 -6.94
N PHE A 218 -4.04 -10.16 -7.81
CA PHE A 218 -3.47 -8.86 -7.45
C PHE A 218 -4.29 -7.76 -8.10
N THR A 219 -4.84 -6.84 -7.29
CA THR A 219 -5.68 -5.75 -7.81
C THR A 219 -5.19 -4.39 -7.27
N PRO A 220 -4.47 -3.59 -8.08
CA PRO A 220 -4.13 -2.23 -7.73
C PRO A 220 -5.29 -1.28 -8.04
N LEU A 221 -5.65 -0.44 -7.06
CA LEU A 221 -6.80 0.45 -7.09
C LEU A 221 -6.37 1.89 -6.82
N ILE A 222 -7.06 2.81 -7.47
CA ILE A 222 -6.99 4.23 -7.14
C ILE A 222 -8.33 4.59 -6.49
N ARG A 223 -8.30 5.05 -5.25
CA ARG A 223 -9.50 5.46 -4.51
C ARG A 223 -9.28 6.81 -3.88
N ALA A 224 -10.35 7.54 -3.64
CA ALA A 224 -10.30 8.80 -2.92
C ALA A 224 -11.33 8.80 -1.80
N LEU A 225 -11.07 9.64 -0.80
CA LEU A 225 -11.90 9.79 0.37
C LEU A 225 -11.98 11.25 0.77
N GLU A 226 -13.19 11.77 0.84
CA GLU A 226 -13.45 13.15 1.24
C GLU A 226 -13.36 13.35 2.77
N LEU A 227 -12.70 14.44 3.17
CA LEU A 227 -12.59 14.87 4.56
C LEU A 227 -13.36 16.19 4.80
N PRO A 228 -13.90 16.43 6.01
CA PRO A 228 -13.95 15.48 7.13
C PRO A 228 -14.91 14.32 6.81
N PHE A 229 -14.63 13.15 7.41
CA PHE A 229 -15.43 11.94 7.16
C PHE A 229 -16.85 12.15 7.72
N ALA A 230 -17.80 12.55 6.87
CA ALA A 230 -19.21 12.50 7.22
C ALA A 230 -19.67 11.05 7.02
N PRO A 231 -20.02 10.28 8.08
CA PRO A 231 -20.60 8.97 7.88
C PRO A 231 -21.85 9.12 6.99
N ARG A 232 -21.90 8.40 5.87
CA ARG A 232 -23.11 8.36 5.04
C ARG A 232 -24.24 7.81 5.92
N VAL A 233 -25.12 8.69 6.37
CA VAL A 233 -26.37 8.28 7.01
C VAL A 233 -27.12 7.47 5.95
N GLN A 234 -27.23 6.15 6.16
CA GLN A 234 -28.16 5.34 5.39
C GLN A 234 -29.54 5.94 5.62
N ARG A 235 -30.10 6.61 4.61
CA ARG A 235 -31.52 6.96 4.62
C ARG A 235 -32.27 5.63 4.67
N ARG A 236 -32.78 5.26 5.85
CA ARG A 236 -33.85 4.28 5.96
C ARG A 236 -35.00 4.84 5.12
N THR A 237 -35.24 4.25 3.96
CA THR A 237 -36.53 4.37 3.30
C THR A 237 -37.55 3.79 4.26
N VAL A 238 -38.26 4.67 4.97
CA VAL A 238 -39.53 4.32 5.60
C VAL A 238 -40.44 3.92 4.45
N ARG A 239 -40.74 2.62 4.35
CA ARG A 239 -41.90 2.18 3.57
C ARG A 239 -43.10 2.54 4.44
N ASP A 240 -43.80 3.58 4.04
CA ASP A 240 -45.15 3.82 4.54
C ASP A 240 -46.04 2.68 4.03
N SER A 241 -46.51 1.88 4.97
CA SER A 241 -47.62 0.96 4.79
C SER A 241 -48.89 1.76 5.01
N SER A 242 -49.65 2.01 3.96
CA SER A 242 -51.08 2.33 4.01
C SER A 242 -51.72 1.86 2.70
#